data_AF-A0A1Z2L0W0-F1
#
_entry.id   AF-A0A1Z2L0W0-F1
#
_cell.length_a   1.000
_cell.length_b   1.000
_cell.length_c   1.000
_cell.angle_alpha   90.00
_cell.angle_beta   90.00
_cell.angle_gamma   90.00
#
_symmetry.space_group_name_H-M   'P 1'
#
loop_
_entity.id
_entity.type
_entity.pdbx_description
1 polymer ?
#
loop_
_entity_poly.entity_id
_entity_poly.type
_entity_poly.pdbx_seq_one_letter_code
_entity_poly.pdbx_strand_id
1 'polypeptide(L)' 'MLRNALEPWHILVVVLVLVVLFGSKKLPDTARSLGKSMRILKSEAKALKADDAAAPAAEAPTTAPASAATPADSPR' A
#
# COMPACT_ATOMS: atom_id res chain seq x y z
N MET A 1 11.04 32.56 -9.56
CA MET A 1 10.41 31.96 -10.75
C MET A 1 10.10 30.46 -10.62
N LEU A 2 10.18 29.86 -9.41
CA LEU A 2 9.89 28.42 -9.18
C LEU A 2 8.58 28.16 -8.42
N ARG A 3 7.73 29.18 -8.20
CA ARG A 3 6.60 29.09 -7.26
C ARG A 3 5.27 28.64 -7.87
N ASN A 4 5.18 28.55 -9.20
CA ASN A 4 3.97 28.12 -9.93
C ASN A 4 4.03 26.66 -10.42
N ALA A 5 5.17 25.98 -10.30
CA ALA A 5 5.35 24.61 -10.79
C ALA A 5 4.65 23.54 -9.92
N LEU A 6 4.07 23.94 -8.79
CA LEU A 6 3.38 23.08 -7.83
C LEU A 6 1.98 23.61 -7.53
N GLU A 7 1.37 24.36 -8.45
CA GLU A 7 -0.06 24.65 -8.28
C GLU A 7 -0.82 23.32 -8.29
N PRO A 8 -1.52 22.98 -7.18
CA PRO A 8 -2.25 21.72 -7.04
C PRO A 8 -3.17 21.42 -8.23
N TRP A 9 -3.58 22.49 -8.92
CA TRP A 9 -4.36 22.45 -10.15
C TRP A 9 -3.73 21.61 -11.27
N HIS A 10 -2.42 21.71 -11.51
CA HIS A 10 -1.76 20.96 -12.58
C HIS A 10 -1.74 19.46 -12.27
N ILE A 11 -1.45 19.10 -11.02
CA ILE A 11 -1.48 17.70 -10.59
C ILE A 11 -2.89 17.13 -10.73
N LEU A 12 -3.93 17.90 -10.39
CA LEU A 12 -5.31 17.49 -10.58
C LEU A 12 -5.62 17.17 -12.05
N VAL A 13 -5.18 18.02 -12.98
CA VAL A 13 -5.35 17.81 -14.43
C VAL A 13 -4.59 16.57 -14.90
N VAL A 14 -3.34 16.38 -14.47
CA VAL A 14 -2.55 15.19 -14.85
C VAL A 14 -3.21 13.91 -14.34
N VAL A 15 -3.66 13.89 -13.07
CA VAL A 15 -4.38 12.75 -12.49
C VAL A 15 -5.67 12.48 -13.26
N LEU A 16 -6.43 13.53 -13.61
CA LEU A 16 -7.65 13.39 -14.39
C LEU A 16 -7.37 12.76 -15.76
N VAL A 17 -6.35 13.24 -16.47
CA VAL A 17 -5.92 12.67 -17.76
C VAL A 17 -5.50 11.20 -17.59
N LEU A 18 -4.72 10.89 -16.54
CA LEU A 18 -4.32 9.51 -16.24
C LEU A 18 -5.53 8.60 -15.99
N VAL A 19 -6.53 9.07 -15.25
CA VAL A 19 -7.78 8.33 -14.98
C VAL A 19 -8.58 8.11 -16.26
N VAL A 20 -8.60 9.07 -17.18
CA VAL A 20 -9.30 8.92 -18.47
C VAL A 20 -8.58 7.91 -19.37
N LEU A 21 -7.25 7.95 -19.46
CA LEU A 21 -6.47 7.03 -20.30
C LEU A 21 -6.42 5.60 -19.75
N PHE A 22 -6.19 5.44 -18.45
CA PHE A 22 -6.04 4.13 -17.81
C PHE A 22 -7.37 3.56 -17.30
N GLY A 23 -8.35 4.41 -17.02
CA GLY A 23 -9.62 4.05 -16.40
C GLY A 23 -9.58 4.11 -14.87
N SER A 24 -10.71 4.48 -14.26
CA SER A 24 -10.88 4.69 -12.81
C SER A 24 -10.59 3.47 -11.93
N LYS A 25 -10.70 2.24 -12.48
CA LYS A 25 -10.39 1.00 -11.75
C LYS A 25 -8.95 0.53 -11.89
N LYS A 26 -8.25 0.86 -12.98
CA LYS A 26 -6.89 0.35 -13.24
C LYS A 26 -5.81 1.14 -12.53
N LEU A 27 -5.95 2.46 -12.45
CA LEU A 27 -5.01 3.31 -11.72
C LEU A 27 -4.86 2.90 -10.23
N PRO A 28 -5.95 2.76 -9.44
CA PRO A 28 -5.83 2.35 -8.04
C PRO A 28 -5.41 0.88 -7.90
N ASP A 29 -5.81 0.00 -8.82
CA ASP A 29 -5.44 -1.42 -8.80
C ASP A 29 -3.93 -1.61 -9.05
N THR A 30 -3.38 -0.95 -10.07
CA THR A 30 -1.94 -0.95 -10.35
C THR A 30 -1.17 -0.32 -9.20
N ALA A 31 -1.61 0.83 -8.66
CA ALA A 31 -0.97 1.44 -7.50
C ALA A 31 -1.01 0.54 -6.25
N ARG A 32 -2.13 -0.17 -6.00
CA ARG A 32 -2.25 -1.13 -4.89
C ARG A 32 -1.34 -2.35 -5.08
N SER A 33 -1.28 -2.92 -6.28
CA SER A 33 -0.40 -4.07 -6.58
C SER A 33 1.07 -3.68 -6.44
N LEU A 34 1.47 -2.53 -6.97
CA LEU A 34 2.82 -1.99 -6.89
C LEU A 34 3.18 -1.63 -5.44
N GLY A 35 2.25 -1.03 -4.69
CA GLY A 35 2.44 -0.70 -3.28
C GLY A 35 2.65 -1.95 -2.41
N LYS A 36 1.99 -3.06 -2.73
CA LYS A 36 2.16 -4.35 -2.05
C LYS A 36 3.55 -4.94 -2.32
N SER A 37 4.04 -4.87 -3.56
CA SER A 37 5.42 -5.26 -3.91
C SER A 37 6.47 -4.34 -3.29
N MET A 38 6.25 -3.02 -3.31
CA MET A 38 7.13 -2.04 -2.66
C MET A 38 7.20 -2.25 -1.15
N ARG A 39 6.11 -2.65 -0.49
CA ARG A 39 6.11 -2.93 0.95
C ARG A 39 6.98 -4.12 1.30
N ILE A 40 6.94 -5.18 0.49
CA ILE A 40 7.80 -6.36 0.67
C ILE A 40 9.26 -5.95 0.52
N LEU A 41 9.60 -5.29 -0.59
CA LEU A 41 10.96 -4.80 -0.85
C LEU A 41 11.42 -3.80 0.22
N LYS A 42 10.53 -2.94 0.72
CA LYS A 42 10.83 -2.00 1.81
C LYS A 42 11.11 -2.73 3.12
N SER A 43 10.39 -3.79 3.45
CA SER A 43 10.62 -4.61 4.65
C SER A 43 11.96 -5.33 4.57
N GLU A 44 12.27 -5.95 3.43
CA GLU A 44 13.57 -6.61 3.19
C GLU A 44 14.72 -5.61 3.21
N ALA A 45 14.57 -4.47 2.53
CA ALA A 45 15.56 -3.40 2.53
C ALA A 45 15.73 -2.74 3.92
N LYS A 46 14.70 -2.78 4.77
CA LYS A 46 14.77 -2.29 6.16
C LYS A 46 15.48 -3.30 7.05
N ALA A 47 15.27 -4.61 6.85
CA ALA A 47 16.00 -5.65 7.56
C ALA A 47 17.51 -5.55 7.27
N LEU A 48 17.89 -5.43 5.99
CA LEU A 48 19.29 -5.21 5.58
C LEU A 48 19.91 -3.94 6.20
N LYS A 49 19.14 -2.85 6.31
CA LYS A 49 19.60 -1.61 6.96
C LYS A 49 19.62 -1.70 8.49
N ALA A 50 18.80 -2.55 9.09
CA ALA A 50 18.72 -2.74 10.54
C ALA A 50 19.83 -3.69 11.03
N ASP A 51 20.15 -4.73 10.27
CA ASP A 51 21.28 -5.63 10.52
C ASP A 51 22.64 -4.90 10.53
N ASP A 52 22.77 -3.83 9.73
CA ASP A 52 23.96 -2.97 9.72
C ASP A 52 24.06 -2.04 10.96
N ALA A 53 22.98 -1.88 11.74
CA ALA A 53 22.87 -0.86 12.80
C ALA A 53 22.58 -1.38 14.22
N ALA A 54 21.85 -2.48 14.42
CA ALA A 54 21.62 -3.05 15.77
C ALA A 54 20.92 -4.42 15.72
N ALA A 55 21.35 -5.31 16.61
CA ALA A 55 20.72 -6.59 16.95
C ALA A 55 19.19 -6.49 17.18
N PRO A 56 18.40 -7.52 16.86
CA PRO A 56 16.95 -7.39 16.65
C PRO A 56 16.16 -7.33 17.96
N ALA A 57 15.48 -6.21 18.19
CA ALA A 57 14.34 -6.15 19.10
C ALA A 57 13.09 -6.66 18.36
N ALA A 58 12.46 -7.66 18.98
CA ALA A 58 11.23 -8.30 18.54
C ALA A 58 10.06 -7.33 18.40
N GLU A 59 9.39 -7.31 17.25
CA GLU A 59 7.96 -6.95 17.14
C GLU A 59 7.33 -7.70 15.95
N ALA A 60 6.67 -8.83 16.22
CA ALA A 60 5.74 -9.46 15.30
C ALA A 60 4.37 -8.77 15.45
N PRO A 61 3.79 -8.16 14.41
CA PRO A 61 2.42 -7.68 14.49
C PRO A 61 1.48 -8.87 14.34
N THR A 62 0.89 -9.30 15.46
CA THR A 62 -0.36 -10.06 15.47
C THR A 62 -1.41 -9.26 14.72
N THR A 63 -1.77 -9.70 13.52
CA THR A 63 -3.04 -9.33 12.89
C THR A 63 -3.73 -10.62 12.48
N ALA A 64 -4.44 -11.20 13.44
CA ALA A 64 -5.53 -12.11 13.16
C ALA A 64 -6.79 -11.28 12.87
N PRO A 65 -7.44 -11.43 11.71
CA PRO A 65 -8.87 -11.24 11.63
C PRO A 65 -9.52 -12.61 11.89
N ALA A 66 -9.84 -12.87 13.15
CA ALA A 66 -10.93 -13.77 13.48
C ALA A 66 -12.23 -12.98 13.24
N SER A 67 -12.92 -13.21 12.12
CA SER A 67 -14.38 -13.10 12.06
C SER A 67 -14.93 -13.62 10.72
N ALA A 68 -16.01 -14.39 10.82
CA ALA A 68 -16.88 -14.88 9.75
C ALA A 68 -16.42 -16.13 8.96
N ALA A 69 -16.28 -17.26 9.67
CA ALA A 69 -16.74 -18.54 9.13
C ALA A 69 -17.93 -19.00 9.98
N THR A 70 -19.14 -18.86 9.43
CA THR A 70 -20.40 -19.33 9.99
C THR A 70 -20.40 -20.86 10.09
N PRO A 71 -20.60 -21.48 11.28
CA PRO A 71 -21.12 -22.83 11.35
C PRO A 71 -22.64 -22.70 11.50
N ALA A 72 -23.34 -22.84 10.39
CA ALA A 72 -24.69 -23.37 10.42
C ALA A 72 -24.56 -24.84 10.85
N ASP A 73 -24.88 -25.15 12.10
CA ASP A 73 -25.20 -26.51 12.52
C ASP A 73 -26.30 -26.47 13.58
N SER A 74 -27.41 -27.10 13.22
CA SER A 74 -28.71 -27.08 13.92
C SER A 74 -28.66 -27.91 15.21
N PRO A 75 -29.26 -27.44 16.33
CA PRO A 75 -29.46 -28.33 17.47
C PRO A 75 -30.71 -29.18 17.22
N ARG A 76 -30.53 -30.50 17.35
CA ARG A 76 -31.58 -31.50 17.56
C ARG A 76 -32.11 -31.42 18.98
#